data_AF-A0A9X0A2V9-F1
#
_entry.id   AF-A0A9X0A2V9-F1
#
_cell.length_a   1.000
_cell.length_b   1.000
_cell.length_c   1.000
_cell.angle_alpha   90.00
_cell.angle_beta   90.00
_cell.angle_gamma   90.00
#
_symmetry.space_group_name_H-M   'P 1'
#
loop_
_entity.id
_entity.type
_entity.pdbx_description
1 polymer ?
#
loop_
_entity_poly.entity_id
_entity_poly.type
_entity_poly.pdbx_seq_one_letter_code
_entity_poly.pdbx_strand_id
1 'polypeptide(L)'
;MKNLQGLHIGDPSASSSHVPMPGKSTDSKQVVHKGIVCTGCSQAVSGIRYKCCFCTDYDLCEDCEGKEGIHDPSHFFAKLRHHVPGIGRKNGEMVPVLKKFVYRMALREESKNERKEDKKKGKDERKEKKKESKKLARAAKKDEKEKRELKRKTRIELRQMRHERDSATALERLQNCLNAEFVADASIPDGTVLKGGQKFLKRWIVKNKGRRWNVRTVLQCVEGNILVASGENKVEVPFLKPDEEGELSVPFIAPSAPGHYERYVLSGFHQNLAFFVYGQGTFVTETNVSCSHVL
;
A
#
# COMPACT_ATOMS: atom_id res chain seq x y z
N MET A 1 -0.01 -18.55 -49.11
CA MET A 1 0.57 -19.31 -50.25
C MET A 1 0.13 -20.77 -50.11
N LYS A 2 -0.52 -21.29 -51.16
CA LYS A 2 -0.61 -22.70 -51.61
C LYS A 2 -1.17 -23.69 -50.55
N ASN A 3 -2.45 -24.09 -50.58
CA ASN A 3 -3.19 -24.85 -51.60
C ASN A 3 -2.63 -26.28 -51.77
N LEU A 4 -3.45 -27.30 -51.46
CA LEU A 4 -3.88 -28.40 -52.34
C LEU A 4 -4.45 -29.55 -51.45
N GLN A 5 -5.76 -29.81 -51.53
CA GLN A 5 -6.42 -30.85 -52.37
C GLN A 5 -6.22 -32.25 -51.78
N GLY A 6 -7.26 -33.03 -51.46
CA GLY A 6 -8.47 -33.25 -52.24
C GLY A 6 -8.30 -34.56 -52.99
N LEU A 7 -8.73 -35.67 -52.41
CA LEU A 7 -8.77 -36.97 -53.08
C LEU A 7 -10.20 -37.30 -53.49
N HIS A 8 -10.34 -37.51 -54.79
CA HIS A 8 -11.56 -37.79 -55.54
C HIS A 8 -12.03 -39.25 -55.33
N ILE A 9 -13.34 -39.37 -55.14
CA ILE A 9 -14.33 -40.14 -55.92
C ILE A 9 -13.82 -41.37 -56.70
N GLY A 10 -14.48 -42.50 -56.42
CA GLY A 10 -14.69 -43.60 -57.36
C GLY A 10 -15.84 -44.50 -56.87
N ASP A 11 -17.04 -44.32 -57.44
CA ASP A 11 -18.12 -45.32 -57.42
C ASP A 11 -17.71 -46.54 -58.28
N PRO A 12 -18.33 -47.72 -58.09
CA PRO A 12 -19.43 -48.01 -59.01
C PRO A 12 -20.59 -48.83 -58.42
N SER A 13 -21.79 -48.45 -58.87
CA SER A 13 -22.91 -49.32 -59.25
C SER A 13 -23.41 -50.40 -58.27
N ALA A 14 -24.64 -50.21 -57.81
CA ALA A 14 -25.62 -51.31 -57.83
C ALA A 14 -27.04 -50.75 -57.94
N SER A 15 -27.58 -50.88 -59.15
CA SER A 15 -28.98 -51.18 -59.45
C SER A 15 -30.08 -50.40 -58.70
N SER A 16 -30.51 -49.34 -59.38
CA SER A 16 -31.92 -48.99 -59.55
C SER A 16 -32.77 -50.25 -59.71
N SER A 17 -33.39 -50.68 -58.62
CA SER A 17 -34.55 -51.56 -58.67
C SER A 17 -35.74 -50.68 -58.30
N HIS A 18 -36.32 -50.07 -59.33
CA HIS A 18 -37.70 -49.61 -59.32
C HIS A 18 -38.55 -50.82 -58.91
N VAL A 19 -38.88 -50.92 -57.62
CA VAL A 19 -39.94 -51.81 -57.17
C VAL A 19 -41.23 -51.15 -57.65
N PRO A 20 -41.98 -51.74 -58.59
CA PRO A 20 -43.31 -51.25 -58.88
C PRO A 20 -44.11 -51.46 -57.60
N MET A 21 -44.56 -50.36 -57.00
CA MET A 21 -45.57 -50.45 -55.95
C MET A 21 -46.71 -51.30 -56.51
N PRO A 22 -47.21 -52.32 -55.77
CA PRO A 22 -48.41 -53.01 -56.21
C PRO A 22 -49.50 -51.95 -56.35
N GLY A 23 -49.96 -51.78 -57.58
CA GLY A 23 -51.11 -50.96 -57.89
C GLY A 23 -52.22 -51.34 -56.92
N LYS A 24 -52.75 -50.35 -56.21
CA LYS A 24 -53.98 -50.51 -55.42
C LYS A 24 -55.11 -50.77 -56.42
N SER A 25 -55.26 -52.02 -56.84
CA SER A 25 -56.47 -52.54 -57.45
C SER A 25 -57.52 -52.62 -56.35
N THR A 26 -58.38 -51.60 -56.32
CA THR A 26 -59.84 -51.72 -56.20
C THR A 26 -60.37 -52.99 -55.53
N ASP A 27 -60.66 -52.90 -54.23
CA ASP A 27 -62.00 -53.11 -53.62
C ASP A 27 -61.81 -53.31 -52.12
N SER A 28 -61.62 -52.21 -51.40
CA SER A 28 -61.78 -52.19 -49.95
C SER A 28 -62.85 -51.15 -49.67
N LYS A 29 -64.02 -51.58 -49.19
CA LYS A 29 -65.11 -50.71 -48.75
C LYS A 29 -64.52 -49.62 -47.86
N GLN A 30 -64.35 -48.41 -48.40
CA GLN A 30 -63.75 -47.30 -47.68
C GLN A 30 -64.69 -46.94 -46.51
N VAL A 31 -64.18 -46.97 -45.28
CA VAL A 31 -64.98 -46.67 -44.09
C VAL A 31 -65.47 -45.23 -44.18
N VAL A 32 -66.78 -45.02 -44.31
CA VAL A 32 -67.39 -43.70 -44.32
C VAL A 32 -67.71 -43.29 -42.87
N HIS A 33 -67.16 -42.16 -42.43
CA HIS A 33 -67.45 -41.60 -41.11
C HIS A 33 -68.74 -40.77 -41.20
N LYS A 34 -69.89 -41.42 -41.01
CA LYS A 34 -71.21 -40.80 -41.19
C LYS A 34 -71.37 -39.54 -40.32
N GLY A 35 -71.83 -38.45 -40.93
CA GLY A 35 -72.07 -37.18 -40.25
C GLY A 35 -70.81 -36.39 -39.90
N ILE A 36 -69.65 -36.77 -40.42
CA ILE A 36 -68.38 -36.08 -40.21
C ILE A 36 -67.89 -35.46 -41.52
N VAL A 37 -67.59 -34.17 -41.47
CA VAL A 37 -67.10 -33.38 -42.59
C VAL A 37 -65.68 -32.93 -42.30
N CYS A 38 -64.81 -33.03 -43.30
CA CYS A 38 -63.45 -32.53 -43.19
C CYS A 38 -63.46 -31.00 -43.12
N THR A 39 -62.82 -30.42 -42.11
CA THR A 39 -62.73 -28.96 -41.96
C THR A 39 -61.87 -28.30 -43.06
N GLY A 40 -60.90 -29.02 -43.62
CA GLY A 40 -59.98 -28.49 -44.64
C GLY A 40 -60.54 -28.47 -46.07
N CYS A 41 -61.35 -29.47 -46.45
CA CYS A 41 -61.92 -29.56 -47.80
C CYS A 41 -63.45 -29.57 -47.85
N SER A 42 -64.12 -29.54 -46.70
CA SER A 42 -65.58 -29.58 -46.54
C SER A 42 -66.28 -30.80 -47.14
N GLN A 43 -65.52 -31.86 -47.48
CA GLN A 43 -66.06 -33.13 -47.97
C GLN A 43 -66.29 -34.11 -46.82
N ALA A 44 -67.22 -35.04 -47.00
CA ALA A 44 -67.45 -36.13 -46.07
C ALA A 44 -66.17 -36.96 -45.89
N VAL A 45 -65.80 -37.26 -44.64
CA VAL A 45 -64.55 -38.01 -44.38
C VAL A 45 -64.76 -39.49 -44.68
N SER A 46 -64.05 -39.97 -45.69
CA SER A 46 -63.98 -41.37 -46.08
C SER A 46 -62.56 -41.91 -45.87
N GLY A 47 -62.42 -43.11 -45.31
CA GLY A 47 -61.13 -43.71 -44.96
C GLY A 47 -60.67 -43.31 -43.56
N ILE A 48 -59.46 -42.78 -43.44
CA ILE A 48 -58.88 -42.39 -42.13
C ILE A 48 -59.37 -40.99 -41.75
N ARG A 49 -59.98 -40.90 -40.56
CA ARG A 49 -60.38 -39.63 -39.95
C ARG A 49 -59.32 -39.20 -38.95
N TYR A 50 -58.87 -37.96 -39.05
CA TYR A 50 -57.95 -37.33 -38.10
C TYR A 50 -58.73 -36.32 -37.25
N LYS A 51 -59.04 -36.68 -35.99
CA LYS A 51 -59.74 -35.80 -35.04
C LYS A 51 -58.73 -35.04 -34.21
N CYS A 52 -58.76 -33.70 -34.25
CA CYS A 52 -57.93 -32.89 -33.36
C CYS A 52 -58.34 -33.16 -31.90
N CYS A 53 -57.36 -33.45 -31.04
CA CYS A 53 -57.63 -33.79 -29.65
C CYS A 53 -57.94 -32.58 -28.76
N PHE A 54 -57.65 -31.36 -29.21
CA PHE A 54 -57.84 -30.13 -28.45
C PHE A 54 -59.00 -29.25 -28.93
N CYS A 55 -59.41 -29.40 -30.19
CA CYS A 55 -60.55 -28.67 -30.73
C CYS A 55 -61.84 -29.46 -30.53
N THR A 56 -62.95 -28.75 -30.36
CA THR A 56 -64.29 -29.34 -30.22
C THR A 56 -64.69 -30.07 -31.51
N ASP A 57 -64.66 -29.36 -32.64
CA ASP A 57 -65.18 -29.86 -33.93
C ASP A 57 -64.19 -29.59 -35.06
N TYR A 58 -63.08 -30.32 -35.06
CA TYR A 58 -62.03 -30.18 -36.07
C TYR A 58 -61.55 -31.56 -36.49
N ASP A 59 -61.85 -31.89 -37.75
CA ASP A 59 -61.67 -33.20 -38.34
C ASP A 59 -61.04 -33.07 -39.72
N LEU A 60 -60.00 -33.84 -40.00
CA LEU A 60 -59.35 -33.86 -41.30
C LEU A 60 -59.47 -35.25 -41.94
N CYS A 61 -59.61 -35.28 -43.27
CA CYS A 61 -59.36 -36.49 -44.04
C CYS A 61 -57.85 -36.71 -44.21
N GLU A 62 -57.49 -37.88 -44.73
CA GLU A 62 -56.09 -38.26 -44.98
C GLU A 62 -55.36 -37.25 -45.88
N ASP A 63 -56.02 -36.71 -46.91
CA ASP A 63 -55.40 -35.74 -47.83
C ASP A 63 -55.18 -34.36 -47.21
N CYS A 64 -55.98 -34.00 -46.21
CA CYS A 64 -55.87 -32.69 -45.57
C CYS A 64 -54.92 -32.73 -44.38
N GLU A 65 -54.76 -33.86 -43.69
CA GLU A 65 -53.85 -33.94 -42.53
C GLU A 65 -52.39 -33.62 -42.89
N GLY A 66 -51.93 -34.02 -44.08
CA GLY A 66 -50.58 -33.72 -44.55
C GLY A 66 -50.35 -32.27 -45.03
N LYS A 67 -51.35 -31.39 -44.97
CA LYS A 67 -51.22 -29.99 -45.44
C LYS A 67 -50.73 -29.08 -44.32
N GLU A 68 -49.70 -28.31 -44.59
CA GLU A 68 -49.23 -27.28 -43.66
C GLU A 68 -50.15 -26.05 -43.65
N GLY A 69 -50.20 -25.34 -42.53
CA GLY A 69 -50.87 -24.04 -42.42
C GLY A 69 -52.40 -24.07 -42.30
N ILE A 70 -53.05 -25.24 -42.34
CA ILE A 70 -54.51 -25.35 -42.20
C ILE A 70 -54.97 -25.51 -40.73
N HIS A 71 -54.07 -25.87 -39.80
CA HIS A 71 -54.36 -26.01 -38.38
C HIS A 71 -53.14 -25.70 -37.51
N ASP A 72 -53.36 -25.46 -36.21
CA ASP A 72 -52.28 -25.24 -35.24
C ASP A 72 -51.36 -26.47 -35.17
N PRO A 73 -50.05 -26.35 -35.49
CA PRO A 73 -49.11 -27.48 -35.51
C PRO A 73 -48.81 -28.02 -34.11
N SER A 74 -49.15 -27.29 -33.04
CA SER A 74 -49.03 -27.78 -31.66
C SER A 74 -50.17 -28.71 -31.25
N HIS A 75 -51.24 -28.80 -32.05
CA HIS A 75 -52.33 -29.74 -31.83
C HIS A 75 -52.04 -31.09 -32.48
N PHE A 76 -52.19 -32.16 -31.71
CA PHE A 76 -52.07 -33.51 -32.25
C PHE A 76 -53.43 -34.09 -32.61
N PHE A 77 -53.43 -35.00 -33.56
CA PHE A 77 -54.61 -35.65 -34.09
C PHE A 77 -54.68 -37.12 -33.66
N ALA A 78 -55.87 -37.57 -33.26
CA ALA A 78 -56.17 -38.99 -33.11
C ALA A 78 -56.48 -39.58 -34.50
N LYS A 79 -55.72 -40.61 -34.88
CA LYS A 79 -55.92 -41.35 -36.14
C LYS A 79 -57.01 -42.41 -35.97
N LEU A 80 -58.19 -42.15 -36.53
CA LEU A 80 -59.37 -43.02 -36.43
C LEU A 80 -59.55 -43.81 -37.73
N ARG A 81 -59.21 -45.10 -37.68
CA ARG A 81 -59.31 -46.02 -38.83
C ARG A 81 -60.73 -46.56 -39.05
N HIS A 82 -61.57 -46.51 -38.02
CA HIS A 82 -62.96 -46.97 -38.06
C HIS A 82 -63.88 -45.84 -37.59
N HIS A 83 -65.15 -45.87 -37.99
CA HIS A 83 -66.15 -44.94 -37.47
C HIS A 83 -66.33 -45.16 -35.96
N VAL A 84 -66.04 -44.13 -35.17
CA VAL A 84 -66.21 -44.13 -33.71
C VAL A 84 -67.32 -43.13 -33.34
N PRO A 85 -68.57 -43.59 -33.17
CA PRO A 85 -69.66 -42.73 -32.74
C PRO A 85 -69.33 -42.10 -31.37
N GLY A 86 -69.59 -40.81 -31.22
CA GLY A 86 -69.49 -40.13 -29.92
C GLY A 86 -68.09 -39.75 -29.44
N ILE A 87 -67.02 -40.03 -30.21
CA ILE A 87 -65.69 -39.50 -29.87
C ILE A 87 -65.71 -37.97 -29.87
N GLY A 88 -65.23 -37.36 -28.78
CA GLY A 88 -65.33 -35.92 -28.58
C GLY A 88 -66.78 -35.44 -28.38
N ARG A 89 -67.70 -36.28 -27.88
CA ARG A 89 -69.02 -35.85 -27.42
C ARG A 89 -69.21 -36.17 -25.93
N LYS A 90 -69.83 -35.24 -25.20
CA LYS A 90 -70.28 -35.44 -23.81
C LYS A 90 -71.69 -34.87 -23.68
N ASN A 91 -72.63 -35.70 -23.23
CA ASN A 91 -74.05 -35.32 -23.08
C ASN A 91 -74.67 -34.72 -24.38
N GLY A 92 -74.24 -35.21 -25.55
CA GLY A 92 -74.72 -34.72 -26.85
C GLY A 92 -73.96 -33.51 -27.41
N GLU A 93 -73.14 -32.83 -26.60
CA GLU A 93 -72.35 -31.67 -27.02
C GLU A 93 -70.93 -32.07 -27.45
N MET A 94 -70.39 -31.42 -28.49
CA MET A 94 -69.01 -31.63 -28.95
C MET A 94 -68.01 -31.02 -27.97
N VAL A 95 -67.09 -31.84 -27.46
CA VAL A 95 -66.04 -31.44 -26.51
C VAL A 95 -64.67 -31.91 -27.00
N PRO A 96 -63.57 -31.23 -26.63
CA PRO A 96 -62.23 -31.71 -26.93
C PRO A 96 -61.99 -33.10 -26.34
N VAL A 97 -61.29 -33.96 -27.10
CA VAL A 97 -60.98 -35.33 -26.69
C VAL A 97 -60.09 -35.34 -25.45
N LEU A 98 -59.14 -34.40 -25.38
CA LEU A 98 -58.33 -34.17 -24.19
C LEU A 98 -58.77 -32.91 -23.43
N LYS A 99 -59.00 -33.08 -22.13
CA LYS A 99 -59.46 -32.01 -21.24
C LYS A 99 -58.38 -30.95 -20.93
N LYS A 100 -57.08 -31.27 -21.06
CA LYS A 100 -55.97 -30.35 -20.78
C LYS A 100 -54.75 -30.61 -21.67
N PHE A 101 -54.06 -29.54 -22.07
CA PHE A 101 -52.73 -29.58 -22.67
C PHE A 101 -51.71 -30.06 -21.62
N VAL A 102 -51.50 -31.37 -21.54
CA VAL A 102 -50.58 -31.99 -20.58
C VAL A 102 -49.16 -31.39 -20.71
N TYR A 103 -48.73 -31.07 -21.93
CA TYR A 103 -47.41 -30.50 -22.22
C TYR A 103 -47.24 -29.04 -21.75
N ARG A 104 -48.29 -28.21 -21.82
CA ARG A 104 -48.22 -26.78 -21.44
C ARG A 104 -48.00 -26.59 -19.94
N MET A 105 -48.40 -27.55 -19.10
CA MET A 105 -48.14 -27.48 -17.66
C MET A 105 -46.68 -27.82 -17.31
N ALA A 106 -46.07 -28.78 -17.99
CA ALA A 106 -44.66 -29.14 -17.80
C ALA A 106 -43.73 -27.98 -18.18
N LEU A 107 -43.93 -27.38 -19.36
CA LEU A 107 -43.15 -26.21 -19.81
C LEU A 107 -43.28 -25.00 -18.86
N ARG A 108 -44.45 -24.82 -18.24
CA ARG A 108 -44.69 -23.77 -17.24
C ARG A 108 -43.96 -24.02 -15.93
N GLU A 109 -43.71 -25.28 -15.56
CA GLU A 109 -43.00 -25.60 -14.33
C GLU A 109 -41.48 -25.54 -14.53
N GLU A 110 -40.99 -25.99 -15.68
CA GLU A 110 -39.59 -25.79 -16.11
C GLU A 110 -39.22 -24.30 -16.13
N SER A 111 -40.00 -23.46 -16.82
CA SER A 111 -39.76 -22.01 -16.86
C SER A 111 -39.87 -21.31 -15.51
N LYS A 112 -40.68 -21.83 -14.57
CA LYS A 112 -40.69 -21.32 -13.18
C LYS A 112 -39.42 -21.72 -12.43
N ASN A 113 -38.93 -22.94 -12.63
CA ASN A 113 -37.71 -23.43 -11.99
C ASN A 113 -36.47 -22.69 -12.51
N GLU A 114 -36.37 -22.48 -13.83
CA GLU A 114 -35.33 -21.63 -14.43
C GLU A 114 -35.31 -20.23 -13.81
N ARG A 115 -36.48 -19.56 -13.73
CA ARG A 115 -36.59 -18.24 -13.10
C ARG A 115 -36.19 -18.23 -11.63
N LYS A 116 -36.44 -19.32 -10.88
CA LYS A 116 -36.02 -19.45 -9.48
C LYS A 116 -34.50 -19.63 -9.39
N GLU A 117 -33.92 -20.41 -10.29
CA GLU A 117 -32.50 -20.69 -10.35
C GLU A 117 -31.71 -19.44 -10.75
N ASP A 118 -32.15 -18.69 -11.77
CA ASP A 118 -31.57 -17.40 -12.15
C ASP A 118 -31.61 -16.38 -11.02
N LYS A 119 -32.75 -16.30 -10.30
CA LYS A 119 -32.88 -15.43 -9.12
C LYS A 119 -31.92 -15.85 -8.00
N LYS A 120 -31.69 -17.14 -7.81
CA LYS A 120 -30.74 -17.66 -6.81
C LYS A 120 -29.31 -17.31 -7.22
N LYS A 121 -28.93 -17.59 -8.47
CA LYS A 121 -27.62 -17.28 -9.04
C LYS A 121 -27.30 -15.78 -8.94
N GLY A 122 -28.24 -14.91 -9.32
CA GLY A 122 -28.08 -13.46 -9.19
C GLY A 122 -27.95 -12.98 -7.75
N LYS A 123 -28.64 -13.60 -6.79
CA LYS A 123 -28.46 -13.29 -5.36
C LYS A 123 -27.08 -13.70 -4.86
N ASP A 124 -26.57 -14.86 -5.28
CA ASP A 124 -25.27 -15.37 -4.86
C ASP A 124 -24.12 -14.57 -5.48
N GLU A 125 -24.20 -14.23 -6.77
CA GLU A 125 -23.26 -13.29 -7.43
C GLU A 125 -23.22 -11.93 -6.73
N ARG A 126 -24.39 -11.37 -6.37
CA ARG A 126 -24.45 -10.09 -5.65
C ARG A 126 -23.83 -10.18 -4.25
N LYS A 127 -23.99 -11.32 -3.55
CA LYS A 127 -23.35 -11.56 -2.25
C LYS A 127 -21.83 -11.64 -2.39
N GLU A 128 -21.33 -12.35 -3.41
CA GLU A 128 -19.88 -12.46 -3.64
C GLU A 128 -19.26 -11.11 -4.02
N LYS A 129 -19.86 -10.37 -4.98
CA LYS A 129 -19.41 -9.00 -5.32
C LYS A 129 -19.37 -8.08 -4.10
N LYS A 130 -20.35 -8.20 -3.18
CA LYS A 130 -20.39 -7.41 -1.93
C LYS A 130 -19.27 -7.84 -0.96
N LYS A 131 -18.92 -9.12 -0.89
CA LYS A 131 -17.80 -9.61 -0.06
C LYS A 131 -16.46 -9.12 -0.61
N GLU A 132 -16.27 -9.19 -1.93
CA GLU A 132 -15.05 -8.75 -2.61
C GLU A 132 -14.84 -7.23 -2.47
N SER A 133 -15.88 -6.43 -2.73
CA SER A 133 -15.85 -4.98 -2.51
C SER A 133 -15.48 -4.61 -1.07
N LYS A 134 -16.01 -5.33 -0.07
CA LYS A 134 -15.63 -5.13 1.34
C LYS A 134 -14.17 -5.48 1.62
N LYS A 135 -13.62 -6.53 0.99
CA LYS A 135 -12.20 -6.90 1.12
C LYS A 135 -11.30 -5.81 0.54
N LEU A 136 -11.60 -5.34 -0.67
CA LEU A 136 -10.88 -4.24 -1.33
C LEU A 136 -10.90 -2.95 -0.49
N ALA A 137 -12.07 -2.57 0.04
CA ALA A 137 -12.17 -1.39 0.90
C ALA A 137 -11.37 -1.51 2.20
N ARG A 138 -11.24 -2.72 2.77
CA ARG A 138 -10.38 -2.96 3.96
C ARG A 138 -8.89 -2.87 3.61
N ALA A 139 -8.48 -3.42 2.47
CA ALA A 139 -7.10 -3.32 1.98
C ALA A 139 -6.71 -1.85 1.74
N ALA A 140 -7.53 -1.08 1.02
CA ALA A 140 -7.26 0.34 0.75
C ALA A 140 -7.12 1.17 2.04
N LYS A 141 -7.95 0.92 3.07
CA LYS A 141 -7.82 1.57 4.38
C LYS A 141 -6.52 1.21 5.11
N LYS A 142 -6.04 -0.03 4.95
CA LYS A 142 -4.78 -0.47 5.53
C LYS A 142 -3.60 0.23 4.86
N ASP A 143 -3.56 0.26 3.53
CA ASP A 143 -2.51 0.93 2.75
C ASP A 143 -2.45 2.43 3.07
N GLU A 144 -3.61 3.09 3.18
CA GLU A 144 -3.66 4.51 3.56
C GLU A 144 -3.10 4.76 4.97
N LYS A 145 -3.40 3.87 5.93
CA LYS A 145 -2.86 3.94 7.29
C LYS A 145 -1.33 3.77 7.29
N GLU A 146 -0.81 2.80 6.56
CA GLU A 146 0.63 2.55 6.44
C GLU A 146 1.35 3.75 5.79
N LYS A 147 0.77 4.34 4.74
CA LYS A 147 1.30 5.57 4.11
C LYS A 147 1.33 6.77 5.07
N ARG A 148 0.30 6.94 5.90
CA ARG A 148 0.26 7.99 6.94
C ARG A 148 1.33 7.77 8.01
N GLU A 149 1.52 6.52 8.43
CA GLU A 149 2.54 6.16 9.42
C GLU A 149 3.96 6.40 8.88
N LEU A 150 4.23 5.96 7.64
CA LEU A 150 5.52 6.20 6.97
C LEU A 150 5.81 7.71 6.88
N LYS A 151 4.84 8.51 6.41
CA LYS A 151 4.98 9.97 6.34
C LYS A 151 5.28 10.61 7.71
N ARG A 152 4.69 10.09 8.79
CA ARG A 152 4.97 10.54 10.17
C ARG A 152 6.40 10.18 10.58
N LYS A 153 6.86 8.95 10.33
CA LYS A 153 8.23 8.50 10.64
C LYS A 153 9.26 9.34 9.90
N THR A 154 9.13 9.49 8.59
CA THR A 154 10.02 10.31 7.76
C THR A 154 10.06 11.77 8.23
N ARG A 155 8.93 12.35 8.67
CA ARG A 155 8.91 13.73 9.20
C ARG A 155 9.66 13.87 10.52
N ILE A 156 9.60 12.87 11.40
CA ILE A 156 10.34 12.86 12.67
C ILE A 156 11.83 12.74 12.39
N GLU A 157 12.22 11.81 11.52
CA GLU A 157 13.61 11.58 11.11
C GLU A 157 14.22 12.83 10.46
N LEU A 158 13.52 13.48 9.53
CA LEU A 158 13.95 14.75 8.93
C LEU A 158 14.13 15.89 9.96
N ARG A 159 13.33 15.90 11.03
CA ARG A 159 13.48 16.89 12.12
C ARG A 159 14.70 16.57 12.98
N GLN A 160 14.94 15.30 13.29
CA GLN A 160 16.11 14.86 14.03
C GLN A 160 17.39 15.17 13.25
N MET A 161 17.47 14.78 11.97
CA MET A 161 18.62 15.09 11.12
C MET A 161 18.88 16.60 11.01
N ARG A 162 17.82 17.42 10.92
CA ARG A 162 17.97 18.88 10.92
C ARG A 162 18.53 19.37 12.25
N HIS A 163 17.98 18.91 13.38
CA HIS A 163 18.46 19.30 14.70
C HIS A 163 19.91 18.89 14.93
N GLU A 164 20.29 17.67 14.55
CA GLU A 164 21.68 17.20 14.60
C GLU A 164 22.61 18.05 13.75
N ARG A 165 22.22 18.36 12.51
CA ARG A 165 23.01 19.24 11.64
C ARG A 165 23.13 20.65 12.20
N ASP A 166 22.03 21.23 12.69
CA ASP A 166 22.02 22.58 13.25
C ASP A 166 22.87 22.63 14.54
N SER A 167 22.81 21.58 15.37
CA SER A 167 23.65 21.40 16.56
C SER A 167 25.12 21.20 16.21
N ALA A 168 25.43 20.38 15.20
CA ALA A 168 26.80 20.18 14.73
C ALA A 168 27.38 21.49 14.17
N THR A 169 26.59 22.24 13.41
CA THR A 169 26.97 23.57 12.90
C THR A 169 27.17 24.57 14.05
N ALA A 170 26.35 24.50 15.10
CA ALA A 170 26.51 25.34 16.28
C ALA A 170 27.78 24.97 17.07
N LEU A 171 28.05 23.68 17.26
CA LEU A 171 29.24 23.19 17.95
C LEU A 171 30.52 23.56 17.18
N GLU A 172 30.52 23.37 15.86
CA GLU A 172 31.63 23.78 14.98
C GLU A 172 31.84 25.30 15.02
N ARG A 173 30.76 26.09 15.03
CA ARG A 173 30.85 27.54 15.23
C ARG A 173 31.46 27.89 16.59
N LEU A 174 31.06 27.22 17.66
CA LEU A 174 31.62 27.41 19.00
C LEU A 174 33.11 27.07 19.05
N GLN A 175 33.49 25.93 18.47
CA GLN A 175 34.88 25.45 18.41
C GLN A 175 35.79 26.37 17.59
N ASN A 176 35.25 27.02 16.55
CA ASN A 176 35.94 28.02 15.74
C ASN A 176 35.95 29.43 16.36
N CYS A 177 35.28 29.67 17.50
CA CYS A 177 35.21 31.01 18.08
C CYS A 177 36.40 31.37 18.98
N LEU A 178 36.93 30.45 19.80
CA LEU A 178 37.94 30.78 20.83
C LEU A 178 38.76 29.53 21.17
N ASN A 179 39.99 29.45 20.66
CA ASN A 179 40.93 28.36 20.93
C ASN A 179 42.31 28.99 21.18
N ALA A 180 43.04 28.49 22.16
CA ALA A 180 44.37 28.96 22.55
C ALA A 180 45.26 27.74 22.78
N GLU A 181 46.41 27.73 22.15
CA GLU A 181 47.41 26.66 22.28
C GLU A 181 48.62 27.20 23.06
N PHE A 182 49.09 26.45 24.05
CA PHE A 182 50.31 26.77 24.78
C PHE A 182 51.52 26.50 23.88
N VAL A 183 52.41 27.47 23.77
CA VAL A 183 53.65 27.35 22.99
C VAL A 183 54.85 27.15 23.89
N ALA A 184 55.06 28.05 24.87
CA ALA A 184 56.20 27.99 25.78
C ALA A 184 56.01 28.88 27.02
N ASP A 185 56.81 28.63 28.06
CA ASP A 185 56.98 29.56 29.18
C ASP A 185 57.85 30.77 28.77
N ALA A 186 57.35 31.98 29.00
CA ALA A 186 58.10 33.23 28.76
C ALA A 186 58.75 33.79 30.04
N SER A 187 58.39 33.26 31.21
CA SER A 187 58.98 33.64 32.49
C SER A 187 58.84 32.53 33.53
N ILE A 188 59.72 32.56 34.53
CA ILE A 188 59.70 31.65 35.69
C ILE A 188 59.83 30.20 35.20
N PRO A 189 61.07 29.77 34.88
CA PRO A 189 61.37 28.38 34.58
C PRO A 189 60.97 27.47 35.75
N ASP A 190 60.75 26.21 35.43
CA ASP A 190 60.48 25.18 36.44
C ASP A 190 61.59 25.12 37.50
N GLY A 191 61.18 25.02 38.77
CA GLY A 191 62.07 24.99 39.93
C GLY A 191 62.54 26.36 40.43
N THR A 192 62.02 27.48 39.90
CA THR A 192 62.35 28.81 40.42
C THR A 192 61.97 28.95 41.90
N VAL A 193 62.88 29.46 42.72
CA VAL A 193 62.65 29.74 44.15
C VAL A 193 62.09 31.16 44.32
N LEU A 194 60.92 31.26 44.95
CA LEU A 194 60.23 32.51 45.26
C LEU A 194 60.05 32.67 46.78
N LYS A 195 60.01 33.91 47.25
CA LYS A 195 59.72 34.20 48.67
C LYS A 195 58.22 34.07 48.94
N GLY A 196 57.84 33.50 50.08
CA GLY A 196 56.43 33.46 50.49
C GLY A 196 55.78 34.85 50.50
N GLY A 197 54.60 34.99 49.90
CA GLY A 197 53.88 36.26 49.73
C GLY A 197 54.41 37.17 48.61
N GLN A 198 55.47 36.78 47.90
CA GLN A 198 56.03 37.54 46.79
C GLN A 198 55.03 37.60 45.62
N LYS A 199 54.74 38.82 45.15
CA LYS A 199 54.02 39.00 43.89
C LYS A 199 54.96 38.73 42.72
N PHE A 200 54.52 37.93 41.77
CA PHE A 200 55.27 37.64 40.55
C PHE A 200 54.36 37.67 39.32
N LEU A 201 54.94 37.90 38.15
CA LEU A 201 54.23 37.87 36.88
C LEU A 201 54.62 36.60 36.14
N LYS A 202 53.66 35.71 35.91
CA LYS A 202 53.87 34.52 35.09
C LYS A 202 53.40 34.82 33.68
N ARG A 203 54.28 34.54 32.72
CA ARG A 203 54.12 34.84 31.31
C ARG A 203 54.26 33.57 30.49
N TRP A 204 53.37 33.40 29.51
CA TRP A 204 53.42 32.31 28.55
C TRP A 204 53.31 32.86 27.14
N ILE A 205 53.98 32.18 26.20
CA ILE A 205 53.71 32.33 24.78
C ILE A 205 52.52 31.43 24.46
N VAL A 206 51.46 32.04 23.94
CA VAL A 206 50.24 31.35 23.52
C VAL A 206 49.95 31.68 22.07
N LYS A 207 49.38 30.72 21.36
CA LYS A 207 48.94 30.86 19.97
C LYS A 207 47.42 30.89 19.90
N ASN A 208 46.86 31.90 19.25
CA ASN A 208 45.42 31.95 19.05
C ASN A 208 45.01 31.00 17.90
N LYS A 209 44.24 29.97 18.18
CA LYS A 209 43.68 29.03 17.19
C LYS A 209 42.20 29.28 16.89
N GLY A 210 41.62 30.35 17.46
CA GLY A 210 40.22 30.75 17.29
C GLY A 210 40.07 32.10 16.60
N ARG A 211 39.03 32.87 16.95
CA ARG A 211 38.82 34.23 16.42
C ARG A 211 39.76 35.24 17.08
N ARG A 212 39.92 36.39 16.41
CA ARG A 212 40.72 37.53 16.90
C ARG A 212 40.33 37.95 18.33
N TRP A 213 41.30 37.97 19.24
CA TRP A 213 41.14 38.50 20.60
C TRP A 213 41.08 40.03 20.60
N ASN A 214 40.24 40.60 21.45
CA ASN A 214 40.02 42.04 21.54
C ASN A 214 39.66 42.47 22.96
N VAL A 215 39.29 43.74 23.18
CA VAL A 215 38.88 44.30 24.49
C VAL A 215 37.76 43.52 25.19
N ARG A 216 37.01 42.67 24.48
CA ARG A 216 35.94 41.83 25.04
C ARG A 216 36.41 40.42 25.43
N THR A 217 37.68 40.10 25.20
CA THR A 217 38.31 38.84 25.60
C THR A 217 39.01 39.07 26.93
N VAL A 218 38.69 38.27 27.94
CA VAL A 218 39.33 38.32 29.26
C VAL A 218 39.67 36.91 29.71
N LEU A 219 40.68 36.74 30.55
CA LEU A 219 40.99 35.48 31.20
C LEU A 219 40.50 35.52 32.65
N GLN A 220 39.77 34.52 33.10
CA GLN A 220 39.34 34.38 34.49
C GLN A 220 40.02 33.17 35.13
N CYS A 221 40.56 33.36 36.33
CA CYS A 221 41.07 32.25 37.11
C CYS A 221 39.89 31.50 37.72
N VAL A 222 39.82 30.18 37.50
CA VAL A 222 38.69 29.35 37.95
C VAL A 222 39.10 28.43 39.10
N GLU A 223 40.33 27.91 39.09
CA GLU A 223 40.79 26.96 40.11
C GLU A 223 42.32 26.95 40.26
N GLY A 224 42.83 26.85 41.48
CA GLY A 224 44.26 26.76 41.75
C GLY A 224 44.63 27.07 43.21
N ASN A 225 45.76 26.54 43.67
CA ASN A 225 46.26 26.73 45.04
C ASN A 225 47.08 28.03 45.21
N ILE A 226 47.11 28.87 44.17
CA ILE A 226 47.92 30.10 44.09
C ILE A 226 46.97 31.24 43.77
N LEU A 227 46.99 32.28 44.60
CA LEU A 227 46.12 33.43 44.42
C LEU A 227 46.60 34.31 43.26
N VAL A 228 45.69 34.68 42.36
CA VAL A 228 45.94 35.75 41.38
C VAL A 228 45.98 37.08 42.14
N ALA A 229 46.98 37.91 41.88
CA ALA A 229 47.22 39.15 42.62
C ALA A 229 46.29 40.32 42.21
N SER A 230 45.31 40.07 41.34
CA SER A 230 44.34 41.05 40.86
C SER A 230 43.09 41.05 41.74
N GLY A 231 42.61 42.23 42.13
CA GLY A 231 41.39 42.38 42.93
C GLY A 231 40.11 42.00 42.16
N GLU A 232 40.20 41.94 40.83
CA GLU A 232 39.19 41.37 39.95
C GLU A 232 39.75 40.04 39.42
N ASN A 233 39.00 38.94 39.52
CA ASN A 233 39.37 37.62 38.95
C ASN A 233 39.45 37.64 37.40
N LYS A 234 39.68 38.79 36.76
CA LYS A 234 39.82 39.00 35.32
C LYS A 234 41.25 39.46 35.02
N VAL A 235 41.83 38.91 33.98
CA VAL A 235 43.16 39.23 33.46
C VAL A 235 43.00 39.62 32.00
N GLU A 236 43.64 40.72 31.61
CA GLU A 236 43.69 41.17 30.23
C GLU A 236 44.49 40.17 29.37
N VAL A 237 44.12 40.06 28.10
CA VAL A 237 44.79 39.19 27.13
C VAL A 237 45.31 40.02 25.95
N PRO A 238 46.37 39.57 25.26
CA PRO A 238 46.87 40.26 24.07
C PRO A 238 45.87 40.25 22.91
N PHE A 239 45.96 41.24 22.02
CA PHE A 239 45.13 41.34 20.82
C PHE A 239 45.67 40.46 19.68
N LEU A 240 45.45 39.14 19.76
CA LEU A 240 45.97 38.19 18.78
C LEU A 240 44.96 37.88 17.68
N LYS A 241 45.38 37.93 16.41
CA LYS A 241 44.65 37.39 15.25
C LYS A 241 44.67 35.85 15.26
N PRO A 242 43.83 35.19 14.44
CA PRO A 242 43.97 33.75 14.23
C PRO A 242 45.38 33.39 13.77
N ASP A 243 45.91 32.31 14.34
CA ASP A 243 47.28 31.77 14.22
C ASP A 243 48.43 32.69 14.67
N GLU A 244 48.13 33.82 15.30
CA GLU A 244 49.13 34.71 15.87
C GLU A 244 49.56 34.26 17.27
N GLU A 245 50.85 34.39 17.56
CA GLU A 245 51.45 34.10 18.85
C GLU A 245 51.68 35.40 19.62
N GLY A 246 51.47 35.35 20.94
CA GLY A 246 51.77 36.49 21.79
C GLY A 246 51.88 36.11 23.25
N GLU A 247 52.32 37.09 24.03
CA GLU A 247 52.61 36.90 25.45
C GLU A 247 51.35 37.15 26.30
N LEU A 248 50.92 36.13 27.04
CA LEU A 248 49.88 36.22 28.05
C LEU A 248 50.54 36.36 29.43
N SER A 249 50.22 37.42 30.15
CA SER A 249 50.80 37.75 31.46
C SER A 249 49.76 37.72 32.56
N VAL A 250 49.98 36.93 33.62
CA VAL A 250 49.10 36.82 34.77
C VAL A 250 49.87 37.09 36.08
N PRO A 251 49.42 38.04 36.90
CA PRO A 251 50.07 38.32 38.18
C PRO A 251 49.59 37.35 39.26
N PHE A 252 50.52 36.69 39.95
CA PHE A 252 50.26 35.76 41.04
C PHE A 252 50.92 36.21 42.34
N ILE A 253 50.47 35.64 43.46
CA ILE A 253 51.08 35.76 44.77
C ILE A 253 51.60 34.38 45.18
N ALA A 254 52.91 34.28 45.42
CA ALA A 254 53.53 33.07 45.94
C ALA A 254 52.90 32.71 47.31
N PRO A 255 52.47 31.47 47.54
CA PRO A 255 51.93 31.06 48.83
C PRO A 255 52.90 31.30 49.98
N SER A 256 52.38 31.67 51.15
CA SER A 256 53.22 31.96 52.33
C SER A 256 53.84 30.71 52.96
N ALA A 257 53.21 29.54 52.75
CA ALA A 257 53.70 28.27 53.27
C ALA A 257 54.79 27.72 52.32
N PRO A 258 55.98 27.34 52.83
CA PRO A 258 57.02 26.77 51.99
C PRO A 258 56.57 25.44 51.38
N GLY A 259 57.00 25.16 50.15
CA GLY A 259 56.63 23.95 49.44
C GLY A 259 56.73 24.06 47.92
N HIS A 260 56.43 22.94 47.25
CA HIS A 260 56.36 22.83 45.79
C HIS A 260 54.94 23.11 45.31
N TYR A 261 54.80 23.99 44.33
CA TYR A 261 53.50 24.38 43.76
C TYR A 261 53.53 24.19 42.24
N GLU A 262 52.55 23.44 41.71
CA GLU A 262 52.63 22.87 40.35
C GLU A 262 51.37 23.09 39.48
N ARG A 263 50.30 23.68 40.02
CA ARG A 263 49.00 23.74 39.31
C ARG A 263 48.27 25.07 39.47
N TYR A 264 47.90 25.65 38.32
CA TYR A 264 46.90 26.70 38.17
C TYR A 264 46.04 26.40 36.93
N VAL A 265 44.73 26.63 37.01
CA VAL A 265 43.77 26.44 35.91
C VAL A 265 43.13 27.78 35.57
N LEU A 266 43.41 28.25 34.35
CA LEU A 266 42.89 29.51 33.83
C LEU A 266 41.83 29.22 32.77
N SER A 267 40.67 29.87 32.90
CA SER A 267 39.61 29.80 31.90
C SER A 267 39.39 31.16 31.26
N GLY A 268 39.50 31.26 29.94
CA GLY A 268 39.20 32.48 29.22
C GLY A 268 37.72 32.65 28.93
N PHE A 269 37.24 33.89 28.94
CA PHE A 269 35.89 34.28 28.59
C PHE A 269 35.90 35.31 27.47
N HIS A 270 35.07 35.12 26.44
CA HIS A 270 34.74 36.19 25.51
C HIS A 270 33.24 36.14 25.22
N GLN A 271 32.54 37.20 25.60
CA GLN A 271 31.07 37.30 25.47
C GLN A 271 30.31 36.13 26.14
N ASN A 272 30.69 35.76 27.38
CA ASN A 272 30.09 34.70 28.20
C ASN A 272 30.36 33.24 27.76
N LEU A 273 31.29 33.01 26.83
CA LEU A 273 31.75 31.66 26.44
C LEU A 273 33.13 31.37 27.04
N ALA A 274 33.25 30.25 27.77
CA ALA A 274 34.46 29.83 28.46
C ALA A 274 35.39 28.97 27.56
N PHE A 275 36.70 29.17 27.63
CA PHE A 275 37.75 28.28 27.08
C PHE A 275 38.80 27.99 28.16
N PHE A 276 39.66 26.99 27.98
CA PHE A 276 40.70 26.65 28.96
C PHE A 276 42.09 26.91 28.38
N VAL A 277 42.95 27.55 29.16
CA VAL A 277 44.39 27.58 28.91
C VAL A 277 45.03 26.72 29.98
N TYR A 278 45.49 25.54 29.59
CA TYR A 278 46.26 24.66 30.48
C TYR A 278 47.71 25.10 30.44
N GLY A 279 48.21 25.60 31.56
CA GLY A 279 49.64 25.80 31.81
C GLY A 279 50.04 24.95 33.01
N GLN A 280 51.11 24.17 32.88
CA GLN A 280 51.78 23.52 34.00
C GLN A 280 53.11 24.26 34.22
N GLY A 281 53.48 24.47 35.47
CA GLY A 281 54.74 25.08 35.83
C GLY A 281 55.01 24.86 37.31
N THR A 282 56.24 24.52 37.66
CA THR A 282 56.65 24.20 39.03
C THR A 282 57.49 25.34 39.61
N PHE A 283 57.15 25.81 40.81
CA PHE A 283 58.02 26.71 41.55
C PHE A 283 58.04 26.35 43.04
N VAL A 284 59.14 26.71 43.69
CA VAL A 284 59.38 26.44 45.11
C VAL A 284 59.17 27.74 45.87
N THR A 285 58.42 27.70 46.96
CA THR A 285 58.40 28.82 47.91
C THR A 285 59.28 28.49 49.09
N GLU A 286 60.15 29.43 49.45
CA GLU A 286 60.98 29.36 50.64
C GLU A 286 60.62 30.51 51.59
N THR A 287 60.71 30.23 52.89
CA THR A 287 60.72 31.28 53.89
C THR A 287 62.11 31.91 53.91
N ASN A 288 62.22 33.25 53.90
CA ASN A 288 63.49 33.85 54.33
C ASN A 288 63.69 33.40 55.78
N VAL A 289 64.59 32.46 56.03
CA VAL A 289 65.26 32.43 57.32
C VAL A 289 66.16 33.66 57.28
N SER A 290 65.69 34.76 57.87
CA SER A 290 66.58 35.88 58.18
C SER A 290 67.66 35.31 59.08
N CYS A 291 68.86 35.11 58.53
CA CYS A 291 70.04 34.81 59.29
C CYS A 291 70.36 36.08 60.11
N SER A 292 69.79 36.17 61.32
CA SER A 292 70.24 37.12 62.32
C SER A 292 71.56 36.57 62.87
N HIS A 293 72.67 37.03 62.29
CA HIS A 293 73.98 36.94 62.93
C HIS A 293 74.08 37.99 64.04
N VAL A 294 74.58 37.55 65.21
CA VAL A 294 75.41 38.29 66.19
C VAL A 294 74.59 39.21 67.13
N LEU A 295 74.63 39.12 68.47
CA LEU A 295 75.61 38.58 69.46
C LEU A 295 74.96 37.59 70.45
#